data_AF-A0A5C5XSU1-F1
#
_entry.id   AF-A0A5C5XSU1-F1
#
_cell.length_a   1.000
_cell.length_b   1.000
_cell.length_c   1.000
_cell.angle_alpha   90.00
_cell.angle_beta   90.00
_cell.angle_gamma   90.00
#
_symmetry.space_group_name_H-M   'P 1'
#
loop_
_entity.id
_entity.type
_entity.pdbx_description
1 polymer ?
#
loop_
_entity_poly.entity_id
_entity_poly.type
_entity_poly.pdbx_seq_one_letter_code
_entity_poly.pdbx_strand_id
1 'polypeptide(L)'
;MDQAQAKLKSLNSELSEIQSAKPIAPVFERREWVTVDEKYKTAATLVDTDNVTVTLRRTDGQEISVPKKELIAESRIYVEESHKSIASHREKLQGWEESKSSVSDQIDELNKIVGRAKQPKPTPPSRESIAAELENAAAAEREKQRLAKLELEREEAEREARIAEEELNVDGLVLMRNSVSGTTNEFGITVKGVVENRRNRKLSYAQITFNIYDSSGAQVGSAAANINGLEAGGRWKFEAHGLTEKGTSYKFSELSGF
;
A
#
# COMPACT_ATOMS: atom_id res chain seq x y z
N MET A 1 6.98 44.84 -17.88
CA MET A 1 5.49 44.77 -17.83
C MET A 1 4.91 44.79 -19.23
N ASP A 2 5.31 45.75 -20.07
CA ASP A 2 4.78 45.91 -21.44
C ASP A 2 4.99 44.67 -22.34
N GLN A 3 6.14 44.00 -22.24
CA GLN A 3 6.40 42.75 -22.96
C GLN A 3 5.49 41.59 -22.52
N ALA A 4 5.21 41.46 -21.22
CA ALA A 4 4.33 40.41 -20.69
C ALA A 4 2.87 40.64 -21.10
N GLN A 5 2.42 41.90 -21.10
CA GLN A 5 1.08 42.27 -21.56
C GLN A 5 0.92 42.06 -23.08
N ALA A 6 1.95 42.40 -23.87
CA ALA A 6 1.95 42.15 -25.31
C ALA A 6 1.90 40.64 -25.63
N LYS A 7 2.66 39.81 -24.90
CA LYS A 7 2.63 38.36 -25.07
C LYS A 7 1.29 37.75 -24.65
N LEU A 8 0.70 38.23 -23.56
CA LEU A 8 -0.63 37.80 -23.13
C LEU A 8 -1.72 38.13 -24.16
N LYS A 9 -1.66 39.30 -24.79
CA LYS A 9 -2.57 39.66 -25.89
C LYS A 9 -2.40 38.72 -27.09
N SER A 10 -1.15 38.40 -27.45
CA SER A 10 -0.84 37.44 -28.53
C SER A 10 -1.41 36.05 -28.24
N LEU A 11 -1.19 35.51 -27.03
CA LEU A 11 -1.68 34.18 -26.65
C LEU A 11 -3.20 34.10 -26.57
N ASN A 12 -3.88 35.17 -26.14
CA ASN A 12 -5.35 35.20 -26.18
C ASN A 12 -5.88 35.19 -27.63
N SER A 13 -5.18 35.84 -28.56
CA SER A 13 -5.51 35.76 -29.99
C SER A 13 -5.32 34.34 -30.51
N GLU A 14 -4.18 33.73 -30.20
CA GLU A 14 -3.86 32.34 -30.56
C GLU A 14 -4.86 31.34 -29.99
N LEU A 15 -5.27 31.51 -28.72
CA LEU A 15 -6.31 30.69 -28.10
C LEU A 15 -7.65 30.83 -28.83
N SER A 16 -8.02 32.05 -29.25
CA SER A 16 -9.23 32.30 -30.04
C SER A 16 -9.16 31.61 -31.41
N GLU A 17 -8.00 31.65 -32.07
CA GLU A 17 -7.78 30.97 -33.35
C GLU A 17 -7.89 29.44 -33.18
N ILE A 18 -7.22 28.87 -32.17
CA ILE A 18 -7.33 27.45 -31.83
C ILE A 18 -8.79 27.09 -31.57
N GLN A 19 -9.53 27.86 -30.77
CA GLN A 19 -10.94 27.59 -30.49
C GLN A 19 -11.81 27.59 -31.75
N SER A 20 -11.54 28.49 -32.70
CA SER A 20 -12.25 28.54 -33.99
C SER A 20 -11.92 27.36 -34.91
N ALA A 21 -10.74 26.73 -34.72
CA ALA A 21 -10.25 25.59 -35.51
C ALA A 21 -10.62 24.22 -34.90
N LYS A 22 -11.64 24.15 -34.03
CA LYS A 22 -12.06 22.89 -33.40
C LYS A 22 -12.43 21.84 -34.47
N PRO A 23 -11.84 20.63 -34.43
CA PRO A 23 -12.20 19.56 -35.35
C PRO A 23 -13.70 19.24 -35.29
N ILE A 24 -14.32 19.12 -36.46
CA ILE A 24 -15.74 18.77 -36.60
C ILE A 24 -15.86 17.25 -36.60
N ALA A 25 -16.77 16.72 -35.78
CA ALA A 25 -17.03 15.29 -35.72
C ALA A 25 -17.56 14.77 -37.06
N PRO A 26 -17.14 13.57 -37.51
CA PRO A 26 -17.70 12.98 -38.72
C PRO A 26 -19.20 12.75 -38.52
N VAL A 27 -19.99 13.13 -39.53
CA VAL A 27 -21.43 12.93 -39.54
C VAL A 27 -21.72 11.73 -40.43
N PHE A 28 -22.44 10.76 -39.90
CA PHE A 28 -22.84 9.56 -40.64
C PHE A 28 -24.30 9.67 -41.05
N GLU A 29 -24.58 9.30 -42.30
CA GLU A 29 -25.94 9.30 -42.81
C GLU A 29 -26.74 8.11 -42.25
N ARG A 30 -28.06 8.29 -42.17
CA ARG A 30 -28.97 7.21 -41.81
C ARG A 30 -28.98 6.19 -42.95
N ARG A 31 -28.84 4.91 -42.62
CA ARG A 31 -28.93 3.81 -43.57
C ARG A 31 -29.64 2.60 -42.98
N GLU A 32 -30.01 1.66 -43.85
CA GLU A 32 -30.48 0.35 -43.42
C GLU A 32 -29.30 -0.54 -43.06
N TRP A 33 -29.42 -1.21 -41.91
CA TRP A 33 -28.46 -2.18 -41.37
C TRP A 33 -29.13 -3.54 -41.35
N VAL A 34 -28.43 -4.54 -41.90
CA VAL A 34 -28.95 -5.90 -42.08
C VAL A 34 -27.94 -6.91 -41.55
N THR A 35 -28.44 -7.92 -40.82
CA THR A 35 -27.61 -9.04 -40.37
C THR A 35 -27.38 -10.07 -41.48
N VAL A 36 -26.30 -10.86 -41.37
CA VAL A 36 -25.94 -11.90 -42.37
C VAL A 36 -27.05 -12.94 -42.54
N ASP A 37 -27.76 -13.27 -41.46
CA ASP A 37 -28.91 -14.19 -41.49
C ASP A 37 -30.21 -13.53 -41.98
N GLU A 38 -30.16 -12.24 -42.35
CA GLU A 38 -31.28 -11.37 -42.73
C GLU A 38 -32.43 -11.28 -41.72
N LYS A 39 -32.26 -11.83 -40.51
CA LYS A 39 -33.30 -11.90 -39.49
C LYS A 39 -33.60 -10.53 -38.88
N TYR A 40 -32.61 -9.65 -38.84
CA TYR A 40 -32.74 -8.31 -38.27
C TYR A 40 -32.39 -7.24 -39.30
N LYS A 41 -33.33 -6.31 -39.51
CA LYS A 41 -33.20 -5.15 -40.39
C LYS A 41 -33.64 -3.91 -39.63
N THR A 42 -32.82 -2.85 -39.62
CA THR A 42 -33.16 -1.59 -38.95
C THR A 42 -32.56 -0.39 -39.66
N ALA A 43 -33.32 0.70 -39.76
CA ALA A 43 -32.78 2.00 -40.16
C ALA A 43 -32.10 2.68 -38.96
N ALA A 44 -30.81 2.99 -39.08
CA ALA A 44 -30.04 3.62 -38.01
C ALA A 44 -28.86 4.44 -38.55
N THR A 45 -28.38 5.36 -37.72
CA THR A 45 -27.17 6.16 -37.96
C THR A 45 -26.01 5.57 -37.16
N LEU A 46 -24.83 5.46 -37.76
CA LEU A 46 -23.62 5.08 -37.03
C LEU A 46 -23.28 6.16 -36.02
N VAL A 47 -23.03 5.76 -34.77
CA VAL A 47 -22.57 6.66 -33.71
C VAL A 47 -21.08 6.47 -33.47
N ASP A 48 -20.65 5.22 -33.30
CA ASP A 48 -19.27 4.88 -33.02
C ASP A 48 -18.95 3.43 -33.43
N THR A 49 -17.67 3.10 -33.54
CA THR A 49 -17.19 1.74 -33.75
C THR A 49 -15.72 1.61 -33.34
N ASP A 50 -15.35 0.44 -32.82
CA ASP A 50 -13.98 -0.01 -32.60
C ASP A 50 -13.50 -0.98 -33.69
N ASN A 51 -14.22 -1.03 -34.83
CA ASN A 51 -14.05 -1.96 -35.94
C ASN A 51 -14.35 -3.44 -35.62
N VAL A 52 -14.80 -3.76 -34.41
CA VAL A 52 -15.28 -5.09 -33.98
C VAL A 52 -16.77 -5.06 -33.69
N THR A 53 -17.21 -3.96 -33.09
CA THR A 53 -18.56 -3.68 -32.63
C THR A 53 -18.99 -2.32 -33.17
N VAL A 54 -20.27 -2.20 -33.47
CA VAL A 54 -20.86 -1.03 -34.10
C VAL A 54 -21.96 -0.51 -33.20
N THR A 55 -21.87 0.77 -32.80
CA THR A 55 -22.93 1.45 -32.06
C THR A 55 -23.80 2.22 -33.03
N LEU A 56 -25.08 1.88 -33.07
CA LEU A 56 -26.06 2.42 -34.00
C LEU A 56 -27.17 3.14 -33.23
N ARG A 57 -27.55 4.33 -33.67
CA ARG A 57 -28.71 5.06 -33.14
C ARG A 57 -29.90 4.88 -34.07
N ARG A 58 -30.95 4.25 -33.55
CA ARG A 58 -32.23 4.02 -34.24
C ARG A 58 -33.03 5.32 -34.34
N THR A 59 -34.12 5.28 -35.11
CA THR A 59 -35.01 6.44 -35.34
C THR A 59 -35.76 6.89 -34.09
N ASP A 60 -35.97 5.99 -33.14
CA ASP A 60 -36.54 6.26 -31.81
C ASP A 60 -35.52 6.89 -30.84
N GLY A 61 -34.28 7.10 -31.29
CA GLY A 61 -33.18 7.62 -30.48
C GLY A 61 -32.46 6.57 -29.65
N GLN A 62 -32.93 5.31 -29.64
CA GLN A 62 -32.28 4.24 -28.89
C GLN A 62 -30.96 3.83 -29.56
N GLU A 63 -29.92 3.68 -28.74
CA GLU A 63 -28.64 3.13 -29.19
C GLU A 63 -28.59 1.63 -28.99
N ILE A 64 -28.12 0.92 -30.02
CA ILE A 64 -27.92 -0.52 -30.01
C ILE A 64 -26.48 -0.83 -30.40
N SER A 65 -25.94 -1.91 -29.85
CA SER A 65 -24.60 -2.38 -30.15
C SER A 65 -24.69 -3.68 -30.94
N VAL A 66 -24.07 -3.72 -32.12
CA VAL A 66 -24.13 -4.87 -33.03
C VAL A 66 -22.71 -5.31 -33.37
N PRO A 67 -22.35 -6.60 -33.21
CA PRO A 67 -21.04 -7.08 -33.63
C PRO A 67 -20.88 -6.96 -35.16
N LYS A 68 -19.75 -6.41 -35.64
CA LYS A 68 -19.46 -6.22 -37.06
C LYS A 68 -19.58 -7.52 -37.86
N LYS A 69 -19.21 -8.65 -37.26
CA LYS A 69 -19.28 -9.98 -37.90
C LYS A 69 -20.70 -10.43 -38.25
N GLU A 70 -21.71 -9.92 -37.54
CA GLU A 70 -23.12 -10.26 -37.76
C GLU A 70 -23.73 -9.42 -38.88
N LEU A 71 -23.03 -8.40 -39.38
CA LEU A 71 -23.52 -7.51 -40.43
C LEU A 71 -23.16 -8.02 -41.83
N ILE A 72 -24.01 -7.73 -42.81
CA ILE A 72 -23.73 -8.00 -44.22
C ILE A 72 -22.44 -7.30 -44.70
N ALA A 73 -21.82 -7.84 -45.76
CA ALA A 73 -20.52 -7.39 -46.27
C ALA A 73 -20.48 -5.87 -46.53
N GLU A 74 -21.51 -5.29 -47.13
CA GLU A 74 -21.61 -3.86 -47.42
C GLU A 74 -21.56 -2.99 -46.16
N SER A 75 -22.28 -3.41 -45.11
CA SER A 75 -22.27 -2.72 -43.81
C SER A 75 -20.91 -2.85 -43.12
N ARG A 76 -20.22 -3.98 -43.29
CA ARG A 76 -18.86 -4.19 -42.76
C ARG A 76 -17.82 -3.27 -43.42
N ILE A 77 -17.91 -3.05 -44.73
CA ILE A 77 -17.03 -2.13 -45.46
C ILE A 77 -17.25 -0.70 -44.95
N TYR A 78 -18.50 -0.27 -44.85
CA TYR A 78 -18.85 1.06 -44.34
C TYR A 78 -18.34 1.30 -42.92
N VAL A 79 -18.46 0.30 -42.04
CA VAL A 79 -17.93 0.36 -40.66
C VAL A 79 -16.42 0.57 -40.65
N GLU A 80 -15.69 -0.08 -41.56
CA GLU A 80 -14.24 0.07 -41.63
C GLU A 80 -13.81 1.46 -42.10
N GLU A 81 -14.47 2.00 -43.12
CA GLU A 81 -14.23 3.37 -43.59
C GLU A 81 -14.59 4.40 -42.52
N SER A 82 -15.71 4.19 -41.84
CA SER A 82 -16.16 5.05 -40.75
C SER A 82 -15.22 5.00 -39.55
N HIS A 83 -14.70 3.83 -39.20
CA HIS A 83 -13.69 3.67 -38.16
C HIS A 83 -12.44 4.51 -38.45
N LYS A 84 -11.96 4.52 -39.70
CA LYS A 84 -10.82 5.36 -40.12
C LYS A 84 -11.12 6.85 -39.94
N SER A 85 -12.33 7.28 -40.32
CA SER A 85 -12.78 8.68 -40.16
C SER A 85 -12.89 9.09 -38.69
N ILE A 86 -13.46 8.24 -37.84
CA ILE A 86 -13.56 8.45 -36.39
C ILE A 86 -12.17 8.49 -35.75
N ALA A 87 -11.29 7.56 -36.12
CA ALA A 87 -9.92 7.52 -35.61
C ALA A 87 -9.14 8.79 -35.97
N SER A 88 -9.21 9.23 -37.23
CA SER A 88 -8.57 10.48 -37.66
C SER A 88 -9.16 11.70 -36.96
N HIS A 89 -10.47 11.74 -36.73
CA HIS A 89 -11.08 12.81 -35.95
C HIS A 89 -10.61 12.82 -34.49
N ARG A 90 -10.53 11.66 -33.83
CA ARG A 90 -10.03 11.53 -32.45
C ARG A 90 -8.61 12.05 -32.32
N GLU A 91 -7.72 11.69 -33.24
CA GLU A 91 -6.33 12.17 -33.26
C GLU A 91 -6.26 13.69 -33.42
N LYS A 92 -7.03 14.26 -34.36
CA LYS A 92 -7.12 15.71 -34.56
C LYS A 92 -7.68 16.42 -33.32
N LEU A 93 -8.70 15.84 -32.69
CA LEU A 93 -9.32 16.39 -31.49
C LEU A 93 -8.34 16.39 -30.32
N GLN A 94 -7.60 15.29 -30.12
CA GLN A 94 -6.57 15.21 -29.11
C GLN A 94 -5.49 16.28 -29.32
N GLY A 95 -4.93 16.40 -30.52
CA GLY A 95 -3.91 17.42 -30.81
C GLY A 95 -4.45 18.85 -30.64
N TRP A 96 -5.73 19.08 -30.95
CA TRP A 96 -6.41 20.35 -30.68
C TRP A 96 -6.55 20.64 -29.17
N GLU A 97 -6.95 19.65 -28.36
CA GLU A 97 -7.07 19.78 -26.90
C GLU A 97 -5.72 20.06 -26.24
N GLU A 98 -4.67 19.36 -26.66
CA GLU A 98 -3.30 19.58 -26.18
C GLU A 98 -2.79 20.99 -26.49
N SER A 99 -3.01 21.45 -27.73
CA SER A 99 -2.63 22.81 -28.16
C SER A 99 -3.39 23.88 -27.36
N LYS A 100 -4.70 23.68 -27.16
CA LYS A 100 -5.54 24.57 -26.35
C LYS A 100 -5.09 24.63 -24.89
N SER A 101 -4.80 23.47 -24.28
CA SER A 101 -4.34 23.39 -22.89
C SER A 101 -3.01 24.12 -22.71
N SER A 102 -2.04 23.85 -23.60
CA SER A 102 -0.72 24.48 -23.55
C SER A 102 -0.79 26.01 -23.59
N VAL A 103 -1.58 26.58 -24.51
CA VAL A 103 -1.77 28.03 -24.59
C VAL A 103 -2.50 28.58 -23.36
N SER A 104 -3.49 27.86 -22.84
CA SER A 104 -4.20 28.24 -21.61
C SER A 104 -3.26 28.30 -20.40
N ASP A 105 -2.40 27.29 -20.24
CA ASP A 105 -1.44 27.22 -19.15
C ASP A 105 -0.43 28.37 -19.22
N GLN A 106 0.05 28.72 -20.42
CA GLN A 106 0.92 29.89 -20.64
C GLN A 106 0.22 31.21 -20.30
N ILE A 107 -1.07 31.35 -20.61
CA ILE A 107 -1.87 32.52 -20.22
C ILE A 107 -1.97 32.61 -18.71
N ASP A 108 -2.25 31.50 -18.02
CA ASP A 108 -2.37 31.46 -16.56
C ASP A 108 -1.05 31.80 -15.86
N GLU A 109 0.07 31.29 -16.37
CA GLU A 109 1.40 31.63 -15.86
C GLU A 109 1.71 33.12 -16.04
N LEU A 110 1.45 33.69 -17.22
CA LEU A 110 1.65 35.12 -17.47
C LEU A 110 0.72 36.00 -16.64
N ASN A 111 -0.52 35.57 -16.42
CA ASN A 111 -1.46 36.26 -15.52
C ASN A 111 -0.91 36.33 -14.09
N LYS A 112 -0.29 35.25 -13.58
CA LYS A 112 0.36 35.26 -12.26
C LYS A 112 1.51 36.26 -12.21
N ILE A 113 2.33 36.35 -13.26
CA ILE A 113 3.46 37.30 -13.34
C ILE A 113 2.96 38.75 -13.38
N VAL A 114 1.98 39.06 -14.24
CA VAL A 114 1.37 40.39 -14.36
C VAL A 114 0.65 40.78 -13.06
N GLY A 115 -0.03 39.84 -12.40
CA GLY A 115 -0.68 40.03 -11.11
C GLY A 115 0.30 40.37 -9.99
N ARG A 116 1.41 39.63 -9.87
CA ARG A 116 2.48 39.90 -8.88
C ARG A 116 3.12 41.28 -9.07
N ALA A 117 3.31 41.71 -10.31
CA ALA A 117 3.89 43.02 -10.60
C ALA A 117 2.96 44.22 -10.30
N LYS A 118 1.65 43.98 -10.15
CA LYS A 118 0.66 44.99 -9.72
C LYS A 118 0.46 45.03 -8.20
N GLN A 119 0.97 44.05 -7.46
CA GLN A 119 0.89 44.09 -6.01
C GLN A 119 1.87 45.14 -5.46
N PRO A 120 1.47 45.92 -4.43
CA PRO A 120 2.43 46.74 -3.70
C PRO A 120 3.57 45.83 -3.20
N LYS A 121 4.81 46.33 -3.21
CA LYS A 121 5.96 45.57 -2.70
C LYS A 121 5.57 44.94 -1.36
N PRO A 122 5.73 43.62 -1.18
CA PRO A 122 5.38 42.99 0.07
C PRO A 122 6.12 43.73 1.19
N THR A 123 5.36 44.23 2.16
CA THR A 123 5.96 44.76 3.37
C THR A 123 6.75 43.62 4.01
N PRO A 124 8.04 43.83 4.34
CA PRO A 124 8.80 42.81 5.04
C PRO A 124 8.03 42.34 6.26
N PRO A 125 7.96 41.02 6.52
CA PRO A 125 7.33 40.51 7.72
C PRO A 125 7.95 41.20 8.94
N SER A 126 7.12 41.56 9.92
CA SER A 126 7.61 42.21 11.13
C SER A 126 8.56 41.24 11.87
N ARG A 127 9.46 41.78 12.69
CA ARG A 127 10.32 40.95 13.54
C ARG A 127 9.49 39.99 14.41
N GLU A 128 8.31 40.42 14.85
CA GLU A 128 7.36 39.60 15.61
C GLU A 128 6.79 38.45 14.78
N SER A 129 6.41 38.68 13.51
CA SER A 129 5.89 37.60 12.67
C SER A 129 6.99 36.59 12.31
N ILE A 130 8.23 37.04 12.09
CA ILE A 130 9.38 36.16 11.86
C ILE A 130 9.66 35.33 13.12
N ALA A 131 9.64 35.95 14.30
CA ALA A 131 9.84 35.26 15.57
C ALA A 131 8.74 34.20 15.83
N ALA A 132 7.48 34.55 15.59
CA ALA A 132 6.36 33.63 15.74
C ALA A 132 6.43 32.44 14.75
N GLU A 133 6.83 32.69 13.50
CA GLU A 133 7.01 31.64 12.49
C GLU A 133 8.16 30.69 12.86
N LEU A 134 9.28 31.22 13.35
CA LEU A 134 10.40 30.42 13.86
C LEU A 134 10.01 29.58 15.08
N GLU A 135 9.22 30.14 16.00
CA GLU A 135 8.74 29.42 17.18
C GLU A 135 7.77 28.29 16.80
N ASN A 136 6.84 28.56 15.88
CA ASN A 136 5.92 27.55 15.36
C ASN A 136 6.66 26.44 14.61
N ALA A 137 7.65 26.78 13.78
CA ALA A 137 8.48 25.81 13.09
C ALA A 137 9.31 24.96 14.09
N ALA A 138 9.87 25.60 15.12
CA ALA A 138 10.59 24.90 16.17
C ALA A 138 9.68 23.99 17.00
N ALA A 139 8.44 24.40 17.27
CA ALA A 139 7.44 23.59 17.96
C ALA A 139 7.02 22.38 17.11
N ALA A 140 6.79 22.57 15.82
CA ALA A 140 6.48 21.48 14.89
C ALA A 140 7.62 20.46 14.79
N GLU A 141 8.86 20.92 14.74
CA GLU A 141 10.03 20.03 14.70
C GLU A 141 10.22 19.27 16.03
N ARG A 142 10.01 19.93 17.18
CA ARG A 142 10.01 19.26 18.49
C ARG A 142 8.95 18.16 18.58
N GLU A 143 7.76 18.44 18.08
CA GLU A 143 6.67 17.46 18.08
C GLU A 143 6.98 16.27 17.16
N LYS A 144 7.54 16.54 15.97
CA LYS A 144 8.00 15.49 15.06
C LYS A 144 9.08 14.61 15.71
N GLN A 145 10.05 15.21 16.39
CA GLN A 145 11.10 14.48 17.12
C GLN A 145 10.51 13.66 18.27
N ARG A 146 9.52 14.19 18.99
CA ARG A 146 8.83 13.47 20.07
C ARG A 146 8.09 12.25 19.54
N LEU A 147 7.37 12.39 18.43
CA LEU A 147 6.64 11.29 17.81
C LEU A 147 7.61 10.21 17.29
N ALA A 148 8.70 10.61 16.63
CA ALA A 148 9.73 9.67 16.18
C ALA A 148 10.39 8.92 17.34
N LYS A 149 10.65 9.60 18.46
CA LYS A 149 11.18 8.96 19.68
C LYS A 149 10.19 7.96 20.26
N LEU A 150 8.90 8.32 20.34
CA LEU A 150 7.86 7.45 20.86
C LEU A 150 7.65 6.21 19.99
N GLU A 151 7.74 6.35 18.67
CA GLU A 151 7.67 5.23 17.73
C GLU A 151 8.87 4.29 17.93
N LEU A 152 10.09 4.83 18.03
CA LEU A 152 11.28 4.03 18.31
C LEU A 152 11.17 3.28 19.65
N GLU A 153 10.76 3.97 20.73
CA GLU A 153 10.56 3.35 22.05
C GLU A 153 9.50 2.23 21.99
N ARG A 154 8.44 2.41 21.20
CA ARG A 154 7.41 1.39 21.01
C ARG A 154 7.95 0.19 20.24
N GLU A 155 8.68 0.40 19.15
CA GLU A 155 9.29 -0.69 18.38
C GLU A 155 10.32 -1.48 19.20
N GLU A 156 11.11 -0.78 20.02
CA GLU A 156 12.05 -1.40 20.97
C GLU A 156 11.29 -2.23 22.01
N ALA A 157 10.24 -1.68 22.63
CA ALA A 157 9.42 -2.40 23.59
C ALA A 157 8.71 -3.62 22.97
N GLU A 158 8.18 -3.50 21.74
CA GLU A 158 7.57 -4.62 21.01
C GLU A 158 8.61 -5.70 20.67
N ARG A 159 9.84 -5.30 20.31
CA ARG A 159 10.95 -6.23 20.06
C ARG A 159 11.38 -6.94 21.34
N GLU A 160 11.55 -6.20 22.43
CA GLU A 160 11.89 -6.77 23.74
C GLU A 160 10.81 -7.71 24.24
N ALA A 161 9.52 -7.36 24.07
CA ALA A 161 8.41 -8.23 24.40
C ALA A 161 8.42 -9.53 23.60
N ARG A 162 8.65 -9.45 22.28
CA ARG A 162 8.77 -10.65 21.43
C ARG A 162 9.94 -11.53 21.86
N ILE A 163 11.10 -10.93 22.14
CA ILE A 163 12.25 -11.69 22.65
C ILE A 163 11.91 -12.33 24.00
N ALA A 164 11.25 -11.63 24.92
CA ALA A 164 10.87 -12.17 26.23
C ALA A 164 9.81 -13.30 26.15
N GLU A 165 8.98 -13.29 25.10
CA GLU A 165 8.01 -14.36 24.81
C GLU A 165 8.70 -15.62 24.24
N GLU A 166 9.73 -15.45 23.41
CA GLU A 166 10.48 -16.54 22.80
C GLU A 166 11.59 -17.08 23.70
N GLU A 167 12.17 -16.23 24.53
CA GLU A 167 13.38 -16.48 25.29
C GLU A 167 13.25 -15.99 26.74
N LEU A 168 13.77 -16.77 27.68
CA LEU A 168 13.96 -16.33 29.07
C LEU A 168 15.45 -16.34 29.39
N ASN A 169 16.04 -15.16 29.47
CA ASN A 169 17.43 -14.98 29.85
C ASN A 169 17.57 -14.83 31.38
N VAL A 170 18.27 -15.77 32.01
CA VAL A 170 18.64 -15.72 33.42
C VAL A 170 20.17 -15.68 33.52
N ASP A 171 20.71 -14.47 33.72
CA ASP A 171 22.15 -14.23 33.86
C ASP A 171 22.97 -14.87 32.72
N GLY A 172 22.53 -14.77 31.47
CA GLY A 172 23.21 -15.36 30.31
C GLY A 172 22.97 -16.85 30.07
N LEU A 173 22.17 -17.55 30.88
CA LEU A 173 21.53 -18.80 30.47
C LEU A 173 20.17 -18.47 29.85
N VAL A 174 19.95 -18.88 28.62
CA VAL A 174 18.73 -18.56 27.89
C VAL A 174 17.89 -19.81 27.68
N LEU A 175 16.70 -19.85 28.28
CA LEU A 175 15.69 -20.86 27.98
C LEU A 175 14.91 -20.45 26.73
N MET A 176 14.94 -21.29 25.70
CA MET A 176 14.15 -21.10 24.48
C MET A 176 12.70 -21.55 24.76
N ARG A 177 11.81 -20.61 25.10
CA ARG A 177 10.43 -20.89 25.54
C ARG A 177 9.63 -21.65 24.48
N ASN A 178 9.83 -21.34 23.20
CA ASN A 178 9.19 -22.02 22.08
C ASN A 178 9.58 -23.51 21.94
N SER A 179 10.69 -23.93 22.56
CA SER A 179 11.13 -25.32 22.58
C SER A 179 10.54 -26.12 23.74
N VAL A 180 9.92 -25.44 24.72
CA VAL A 180 9.43 -26.08 25.93
C VAL A 180 8.13 -26.81 25.63
N SER A 181 8.11 -28.11 25.92
CA SER A 181 6.93 -28.96 25.78
C SER A 181 6.87 -29.95 26.93
N GLY A 182 5.66 -30.35 27.32
CA GLY A 182 5.44 -31.29 28.41
C GLY A 182 4.57 -32.45 27.98
N THR A 183 4.91 -33.65 28.42
CA THR A 183 4.09 -34.85 28.24
C THR A 183 3.85 -35.51 29.59
N THR A 184 2.64 -36.05 29.78
CA THR A 184 2.27 -36.79 31.00
C THR A 184 2.05 -38.26 30.62
N ASN A 185 2.60 -39.18 31.43
CA ASN A 185 2.35 -40.61 31.34
C ASN A 185 2.10 -41.20 32.74
N GLU A 186 1.94 -42.53 32.82
CA GLU A 186 1.71 -43.25 34.08
C GLU A 186 2.84 -43.11 35.11
N PHE A 187 4.03 -42.65 34.69
CA PHE A 187 5.20 -42.44 35.56
C PHE A 187 5.38 -40.98 35.98
N GLY A 188 4.49 -40.08 35.54
CA GLY A 188 4.49 -38.66 35.88
C GLY A 188 4.63 -37.74 34.67
N ILE A 189 5.18 -36.55 34.89
CA ILE A 189 5.31 -35.51 33.86
C ILE A 189 6.77 -35.36 33.41
N THR A 190 6.98 -35.22 32.11
CA THR A 190 8.29 -34.93 31.51
C THR A 190 8.21 -33.62 30.75
N VAL A 191 9.08 -32.66 31.09
CA VAL A 191 9.20 -31.37 30.41
C VAL A 191 10.51 -31.35 29.63
N LYS A 192 10.45 -31.12 28.33
CA LYS A 192 11.60 -31.04 27.43
C LYS A 192 11.78 -29.62 26.93
N GLY A 193 13.01 -29.25 26.59
CA GLY A 193 13.31 -27.96 25.97
C GLY A 193 14.80 -27.75 25.74
N VAL A 194 15.17 -26.52 25.39
CA VAL A 194 16.54 -26.12 25.10
C VAL A 194 16.96 -24.94 25.95
N VAL A 195 18.10 -25.06 26.62
CA VAL A 195 18.82 -23.98 27.28
C VAL A 195 20.11 -23.70 26.52
N GLU A 196 20.44 -22.43 26.30
CA GLU A 196 21.69 -21.97 25.71
C GLU A 196 22.53 -21.22 26.75
N ASN A 197 23.82 -21.55 26.86
CA ASN A 197 24.76 -20.76 27.63
C ASN A 197 25.34 -19.64 26.77
N ARG A 198 24.79 -18.44 26.84
CA ARG A 198 25.31 -17.25 26.15
C ARG A 198 26.43 -16.54 26.91
N ARG A 199 26.90 -17.10 28.03
CA ARG A 199 28.08 -16.59 28.72
C ARG A 199 29.34 -16.96 27.93
N ASN A 200 30.39 -16.17 28.11
CA ASN A 200 31.71 -16.39 27.51
C ASN A 200 32.56 -17.43 28.27
N ARG A 201 31.96 -18.25 29.13
CA ARG A 201 32.63 -19.26 29.96
C ARG A 201 31.81 -20.54 30.05
N LYS A 202 32.51 -21.66 30.20
CA LYS A 202 31.93 -22.97 30.52
C LYS A 202 31.32 -22.92 31.93
N LEU A 203 30.12 -23.47 32.07
CA LEU A 203 29.46 -23.68 33.36
C LEU A 203 29.87 -25.05 33.90
N SER A 204 30.26 -25.08 35.16
CA SER A 204 30.51 -26.33 35.87
C SER A 204 29.21 -27.11 36.08
N TYR A 205 28.11 -26.39 36.32
CA TYR A 205 26.78 -26.94 36.56
C TYR A 205 25.69 -25.99 36.02
N ALA A 206 24.61 -26.56 35.49
CA ALA A 206 23.37 -25.85 35.21
C ALA A 206 22.16 -26.71 35.60
N GLN A 207 21.11 -26.09 36.13
CA GLN A 207 19.86 -26.75 36.50
C GLN A 207 18.65 -25.92 36.08
N ILE A 208 17.62 -26.62 35.64
CA ILE A 208 16.30 -26.06 35.36
C ILE A 208 15.24 -26.78 36.18
N THR A 209 14.30 -26.01 36.74
CA THR A 209 13.23 -26.51 37.60
C THR A 209 11.87 -25.99 37.12
N PHE A 210 10.88 -26.86 37.10
CA PHE A 210 9.47 -26.56 36.84
C PHE A 210 8.62 -26.99 38.03
N ASN A 211 7.63 -26.17 38.41
CA ASN A 211 6.60 -26.56 39.36
C ASN A 211 5.49 -27.32 38.63
N ILE A 212 5.00 -28.39 39.24
CA ILE A 212 3.95 -29.25 38.68
C ILE A 212 2.67 -29.07 39.48
N TYR A 213 1.55 -28.91 38.78
CA TYR A 213 0.24 -28.65 39.38
C TYR A 213 -0.78 -29.71 38.96
N ASP A 214 -1.74 -29.99 39.84
CA ASP A 214 -2.89 -30.83 39.52
C ASP A 214 -4.04 -30.04 38.88
N SER A 215 -5.14 -30.73 38.55
CA SER A 215 -6.32 -30.12 37.92
C SER A 215 -7.04 -29.08 38.78
N SER A 216 -6.80 -29.06 40.10
CA SER A 216 -7.33 -28.03 40.99
C SER A 216 -6.46 -26.77 41.02
N GLY A 217 -5.27 -26.82 40.41
CA GLY A 217 -4.26 -25.77 40.46
C GLY A 217 -3.36 -25.84 41.70
N ALA A 218 -3.43 -26.92 42.49
CA ALA A 218 -2.53 -27.12 43.62
C ALA A 218 -1.17 -27.63 43.13
N GLN A 219 -0.06 -27.11 43.68
CA GLN A 219 1.27 -27.62 43.38
C GLN A 219 1.45 -29.01 44.02
N VAL A 220 1.69 -30.02 43.19
CA VAL A 220 1.82 -31.44 43.60
C VAL A 220 3.24 -31.99 43.45
N GLY A 221 4.17 -31.19 42.93
CA GLY A 221 5.57 -31.56 42.84
C GLY A 221 6.40 -30.57 42.03
N SER A 222 7.59 -31.02 41.64
CA SER A 222 8.51 -30.31 40.76
C SER A 222 9.16 -31.28 39.78
N ALA A 223 9.51 -30.80 38.59
CA ALA A 223 10.33 -31.51 37.63
C ALA A 223 11.66 -30.76 37.48
N ALA A 224 12.78 -31.47 37.50
CA ALA A 224 14.10 -30.86 37.35
C ALA A 224 14.99 -31.65 36.40
N ALA A 225 15.90 -30.94 35.74
CA ALA A 225 17.00 -31.51 34.99
C ALA A 225 18.28 -30.74 35.32
N ASN A 226 19.43 -31.39 35.16
CA ASN A 226 20.71 -30.73 35.28
C ASN A 226 21.74 -31.25 34.27
N ILE A 227 22.82 -30.49 34.10
CA ILE A 227 23.97 -30.86 33.29
C ILE A 227 25.25 -30.31 33.92
N ASN A 228 26.34 -31.05 33.77
CA ASN A 228 27.68 -30.59 34.13
C ASN A 228 28.45 -30.19 32.88
N GLY A 229 29.29 -29.15 32.99
CA GLY A 229 30.22 -28.79 31.94
C GLY A 229 29.59 -28.21 30.66
N LEU A 230 28.55 -27.37 30.79
CA LEU A 230 27.92 -26.72 29.64
C LEU A 230 28.84 -25.63 29.06
N GLU A 231 29.39 -25.88 27.87
CA GLU A 231 30.35 -24.99 27.19
C GLU A 231 29.79 -23.59 26.93
N ALA A 232 30.67 -22.60 26.75
CA ALA A 232 30.30 -21.27 26.26
C ALA A 232 29.67 -21.38 24.86
N GLY A 233 28.52 -20.75 24.65
CA GLY A 233 27.70 -20.92 23.43
C GLY A 233 27.06 -22.31 23.29
N GLY A 234 27.21 -23.17 24.30
CA GLY A 234 26.68 -24.53 24.30
C GLY A 234 25.17 -24.55 24.42
N ARG A 235 24.53 -25.53 23.77
CA ARG A 235 23.09 -25.79 23.85
C ARG A 235 22.81 -27.11 24.54
N TRP A 236 21.97 -27.07 25.56
CA TRP A 236 21.54 -28.21 26.36
C TRP A 236 20.07 -28.52 26.04
N LYS A 237 19.85 -29.68 25.42
CA LYS A 237 18.52 -30.27 25.30
C LYS A 237 18.21 -31.00 26.61
N PHE A 238 17.32 -30.46 27.43
CA PHE A 238 17.00 -31.03 28.73
C PHE A 238 15.74 -31.89 28.66
N GLU A 239 15.66 -32.87 29.57
CA GLU A 239 14.45 -33.60 29.91
C GLU A 239 14.31 -33.58 31.43
N ALA A 240 13.35 -32.79 31.93
CA ALA A 240 13.07 -32.65 33.35
C ALA A 240 11.90 -33.57 33.73
N HIS A 241 12.13 -34.45 34.70
CA HIS A 241 11.13 -35.44 35.11
C HIS A 241 10.54 -35.05 36.47
N GLY A 242 9.21 -35.06 36.57
CA GLY A 242 8.46 -34.90 37.81
C GLY A 242 7.72 -36.18 38.16
N LEU A 243 8.10 -36.80 39.28
CA LEU A 243 7.54 -38.07 39.76
C LEU A 243 6.26 -37.83 40.55
N THR A 244 5.17 -37.49 39.86
CA THR A 244 3.85 -37.28 40.45
C THR A 244 2.74 -37.76 39.52
N GLU A 245 1.88 -38.66 40.02
CA GLU A 245 0.77 -39.24 39.25
C GLU A 245 -0.37 -38.25 38.99
N LYS A 246 -0.42 -37.14 39.74
CA LYS A 246 -1.50 -36.14 39.70
C LYS A 246 -1.15 -34.88 38.88
N GLY A 247 0.04 -34.84 38.27
CA GLY A 247 0.49 -33.67 37.52
C GLY A 247 -0.24 -33.51 36.19
N THR A 248 -0.97 -32.40 36.02
CA THR A 248 -1.71 -32.07 34.78
C THR A 248 -1.12 -30.87 34.05
N SER A 249 -0.39 -30.00 34.76
CA SER A 249 0.24 -28.81 34.17
C SER A 249 1.56 -28.49 34.84
N TYR A 250 2.36 -27.64 34.20
CA TYR A 250 3.67 -27.22 34.69
C TYR A 250 3.91 -25.73 34.48
N LYS A 251 4.75 -25.14 35.32
CA LYS A 251 5.20 -23.75 35.21
C LYS A 251 6.69 -23.67 35.43
N PHE A 252 7.40 -22.93 34.59
CA PHE A 252 8.81 -22.61 34.83
C PHE A 252 8.98 -22.01 36.24
N SER A 253 9.96 -22.52 36.99
CA SER A 253 10.28 -22.04 38.33
C SER A 253 11.64 -21.34 38.35
N GLU A 254 12.69 -22.04 37.94
CA GLU A 254 14.07 -21.54 38.09
C GLU A 254 15.01 -22.08 37.01
N LEU A 255 15.98 -21.26 36.64
CA LEU A 255 17.13 -21.62 35.82
C LEU A 255 18.38 -21.02 36.47
N SER A 256 19.36 -21.85 36.79
CA SER A 256 20.60 -21.40 37.43
C SER A 256 21.82 -22.17 36.90
N GLY A 257 23.00 -21.57 37.01
CA GLY A 257 24.26 -22.20 36.65
C GLY A 257 25.49 -21.46 37.16
N PHE A 258 26.54 -22.24 37.49
CA PHE A 258 27.76 -21.78 38.17
C PHE A 258 29.02 -22.06 37.35
#